data_AF-A0A5E4LP73-F1
#
_entry.id   AF-A0A5E4LP73-F1
#
_cell.length_a   1.000
_cell.length_b   1.000
_cell.length_c   1.000
_cell.angle_alpha   90.00
_cell.angle_beta   90.00
_cell.angle_gamma   90.00
#
_symmetry.space_group_name_H-M   'P 1'
#
loop_
_entity.id
_entity.type
_entity.pdbx_description
1 polymer ?
#
loop_
_entity_poly.entity_id
_entity_poly.type
_entity_poly.pdbx_seq_one_letter_code
_entity_poly.pdbx_strand_id
1 'polypeptide(L)'
;MGGKGLWLKALLLFFASIAVISGMLFLPAGTLDYWQAWLYMSAIFVPVAFVGLYFLAADQAFLERRFKMREKEKPQKLVQKIGALIFIVGFLLPGLDRRFGWSQVPSWMSLAADAVVLLSYFLIFLVFRENSFAGRTIRVEKGQKVISTGPYSVIRHPMYLGVLLMYLATPVALGSYVAFWPFLLTIPLLAYRIGNEEEVLLRELEGYEEYAAKVRYRLVPGIW
;
A
#
# COMPACT_ATOMS: atom_id res chain seq x y z
N MET A 1 -23.84 -3.74 7.29
CA MET A 1 -23.81 -5.22 7.18
C MET A 1 -23.65 -5.74 8.60
N GLY A 2 -24.30 -6.82 9.01
CA GLY A 2 -24.07 -7.35 10.38
C GLY A 2 -22.61 -7.78 10.56
N GLY A 3 -22.06 -7.68 11.78
CA GLY A 3 -20.65 -7.96 12.07
C GLY A 3 -20.15 -9.30 11.48
N LYS A 4 -20.95 -10.37 11.54
CA LYS A 4 -20.60 -11.69 10.95
C LYS A 4 -20.34 -11.65 9.43
N GLY A 5 -21.05 -10.80 8.68
CA GLY A 5 -20.85 -10.66 7.24
C GLY A 5 -19.55 -9.93 6.88
N LEU A 6 -19.08 -9.03 7.75
CA LEU A 6 -17.81 -8.34 7.58
C LEU A 6 -16.62 -9.30 7.75
N TRP A 7 -16.67 -10.17 8.76
CA TRP A 7 -15.65 -11.20 9.02
C TRP A 7 -15.48 -12.15 7.83
N LEU A 8 -16.58 -12.72 7.32
CA LEU A 8 -16.53 -13.66 6.20
C LEU A 8 -15.94 -12.98 4.96
N LYS A 9 -16.36 -11.75 4.66
CA LYS A 9 -15.82 -10.97 3.53
C LYS A 9 -14.32 -10.69 3.70
N ALA A 10 -13.87 -10.32 4.90
CA ALA A 10 -12.46 -10.06 5.18
C ALA A 10 -11.60 -11.33 4.97
N LEU A 11 -12.04 -12.48 5.49
CA LEU A 11 -11.36 -13.76 5.31
C LEU A 11 -11.31 -14.18 3.83
N LEU A 12 -12.44 -14.09 3.13
CA LEU A 12 -12.49 -14.42 1.69
C LEU A 12 -11.51 -13.56 0.88
N LEU A 13 -11.49 -12.25 1.11
CA LEU A 13 -10.55 -11.35 0.42
C LEU A 13 -9.11 -11.63 0.80
N PHE A 14 -8.83 -11.98 2.05
CA PHE A 14 -7.48 -12.31 2.52
C PHE A 14 -6.94 -13.57 1.82
N PHE A 15 -7.67 -14.68 1.87
CA PHE A 15 -7.26 -15.92 1.22
C PHE A 15 -7.25 -15.83 -0.31
N ALA A 16 -8.19 -15.10 -0.91
CA ALA A 16 -8.16 -14.82 -2.35
C ALA A 16 -6.90 -14.02 -2.73
N SER A 17 -6.49 -13.06 -1.91
CA SER A 17 -5.28 -12.27 -2.15
C SER A 17 -4.02 -13.14 -2.05
N ILE A 18 -3.95 -14.07 -1.09
CA ILE A 18 -2.86 -15.07 -0.99
C ILE A 18 -2.80 -15.89 -2.27
N ALA A 19 -3.94 -16.44 -2.73
CA ALA A 19 -4.00 -17.28 -3.93
C ALA A 19 -3.57 -16.51 -5.18
N VAL A 20 -4.03 -15.26 -5.36
CA VAL A 20 -3.69 -14.42 -6.51
C VAL A 20 -2.20 -14.10 -6.54
N ILE A 21 -1.63 -13.63 -5.42
CA ILE A 21 -0.20 -13.26 -5.38
C ILE A 21 0.68 -14.52 -5.51
N SER A 22 0.29 -15.64 -4.88
CA SER A 22 0.99 -16.92 -5.06
C SER A 22 0.97 -17.34 -6.53
N GLY A 23 -0.18 -17.25 -7.21
CA GLY A 23 -0.28 -17.53 -8.63
C GLY A 23 0.61 -16.63 -9.47
N MET A 24 0.66 -15.33 -9.15
CA MET A 24 1.53 -14.37 -9.85
C MET A 24 3.02 -14.65 -9.67
N LEU A 25 3.45 -15.20 -8.54
CA LEU A 25 4.86 -15.47 -8.28
C LEU A 25 5.28 -16.87 -8.78
N PHE A 26 4.54 -17.91 -8.38
CA PHE A 26 4.98 -19.29 -8.56
C PHE A 26 4.64 -19.87 -9.94
N LEU A 27 3.53 -19.47 -10.58
CA LEU A 27 3.20 -19.94 -11.93
C LEU A 27 4.25 -19.50 -12.98
N PRO A 28 4.65 -18.21 -13.05
CA PRO A 28 5.72 -17.81 -13.97
C PRO A 28 7.09 -18.36 -13.55
N ALA A 29 7.36 -18.55 -12.25
CA ALA A 29 8.59 -19.19 -11.78
C ALA A 29 8.71 -20.65 -12.23
N GLY A 30 7.58 -21.36 -12.37
CA GLY A 30 7.57 -22.78 -12.72
C GLY A 30 8.14 -23.69 -11.61
N THR A 31 8.33 -23.16 -10.40
CA THR A 31 8.86 -23.88 -9.24
C THR A 31 8.31 -23.27 -7.95
N LEU A 32 8.19 -24.10 -6.91
CA LEU A 32 7.92 -23.65 -5.53
C LEU A 32 9.22 -23.43 -4.73
N ASP A 33 10.37 -23.84 -5.27
CA ASP A 33 11.69 -23.60 -4.69
C ASP A 33 12.15 -22.14 -4.96
N TYR A 34 11.43 -21.24 -4.31
CA TYR A 34 11.60 -19.80 -4.40
C TYR A 34 11.41 -19.20 -3.00
N TRP A 35 12.44 -19.34 -2.17
CA TRP A 35 12.39 -18.96 -0.75
C TRP A 35 12.10 -17.47 -0.55
N GLN A 36 12.59 -16.59 -1.44
CA GLN A 36 12.31 -15.15 -1.39
C GLN A 36 10.81 -14.89 -1.52
N ALA A 37 10.12 -15.59 -2.41
CA ALA A 37 8.67 -15.45 -2.55
C ALA A 37 7.94 -15.90 -1.29
N TRP A 38 8.32 -17.02 -0.67
CA TRP A 38 7.70 -17.47 0.59
C TRP A 38 7.95 -16.50 1.75
N LEU A 39 9.18 -15.99 1.87
CA LEU A 39 9.53 -15.03 2.91
C LEU A 39 8.74 -13.73 2.70
N TYR A 40 8.75 -13.18 1.50
CA TYR A 40 8.01 -11.97 1.16
C TYR A 40 6.51 -12.13 1.37
N MET A 41 5.93 -13.26 0.95
CA MET A 41 4.52 -13.60 1.21
C MET A 41 4.21 -13.57 2.71
N SER A 42 5.10 -14.10 3.54
CA SER A 42 4.97 -14.05 5.00
C SER A 42 5.07 -12.60 5.51
N ALA A 43 6.02 -11.83 5.00
CA ALA A 43 6.25 -10.43 5.35
C ALA A 43 5.08 -9.50 4.98
N ILE A 44 4.27 -9.84 3.97
CA ILE A 44 3.06 -9.08 3.63
C ILE A 44 1.80 -9.59 4.33
N PHE A 45 1.61 -10.91 4.42
CA PHE A 45 0.33 -11.46 4.87
C PHE A 45 0.21 -11.54 6.39
N VAL A 46 1.32 -11.70 7.13
CA VAL A 46 1.30 -11.68 8.59
C VAL A 46 0.90 -10.28 9.11
N PRO A 47 1.52 -9.16 8.67
CA PRO A 47 1.06 -7.84 9.08
C PRO A 47 -0.36 -7.52 8.62
N VAL A 48 -0.76 -7.91 7.40
CA VAL A 48 -2.14 -7.70 6.93
C VAL A 48 -3.16 -8.43 7.80
N ALA A 49 -2.88 -9.68 8.19
CA ALA A 49 -3.73 -10.43 9.10
C ALA A 49 -3.80 -9.75 10.47
N PHE A 50 -2.66 -9.33 11.03
CA PHE A 50 -2.60 -8.61 12.30
C PHE A 50 -3.43 -7.32 12.26
N VAL A 51 -3.22 -6.46 11.26
CA VAL A 51 -3.96 -5.20 11.09
C VAL A 51 -5.45 -5.48 10.91
N GLY A 52 -5.81 -6.47 10.09
CA GLY A 52 -7.20 -6.87 9.87
C GLY A 52 -7.88 -7.30 11.17
N LEU A 53 -7.26 -8.19 11.95
CA LEU A 53 -7.78 -8.66 13.23
C LEU A 53 -7.88 -7.53 14.27
N TYR A 54 -6.85 -6.67 14.35
CA TYR A 54 -6.83 -5.52 15.25
C TYR A 54 -8.03 -4.60 14.99
N PHE A 55 -8.26 -4.19 13.74
CA PHE A 55 -9.36 -3.28 13.42
C PHE A 55 -10.73 -3.97 13.43
N LEU A 56 -10.82 -5.28 13.22
CA LEU A 56 -12.09 -6.01 13.42
C LEU A 56 -12.54 -5.99 14.89
N ALA A 57 -11.59 -5.92 15.82
CA ALA A 57 -11.87 -5.77 17.25
C ALA A 57 -12.02 -4.30 17.68
N ALA A 58 -11.16 -3.40 17.19
CA ALA A 58 -11.05 -2.04 17.68
C ALA A 58 -11.93 -1.01 16.94
N ASP A 59 -12.09 -1.11 15.62
CA ASP A 59 -12.87 -0.17 14.80
C ASP A 59 -13.36 -0.82 13.50
N GLN A 60 -14.53 -1.45 13.59
CA GLN A 60 -15.17 -2.10 12.44
C GLN A 60 -15.60 -1.10 11.36
N ALA A 61 -15.92 0.15 11.75
CA ALA A 61 -16.35 1.18 10.82
C ALA A 61 -15.21 1.63 9.91
N PHE A 62 -13.97 1.67 10.42
CA PHE A 62 -12.77 1.85 9.60
C PHE A 62 -12.65 0.78 8.51
N LEU A 63 -12.84 -0.51 8.86
CA LEU A 63 -12.77 -1.59 7.88
C LEU A 63 -13.89 -1.56 6.85
N GLU A 64 -15.12 -1.26 7.28
CA GLU A 64 -16.24 -1.08 6.35
C GLU A 64 -15.95 0.04 5.34
N ARG A 65 -15.38 1.16 5.78
CA ARG A 65 -14.94 2.26 4.90
C ARG A 65 -13.87 1.78 3.90
N ARG A 66 -12.90 1.01 4.36
CA ARG A 66 -11.85 0.42 3.49
C ARG A 66 -12.40 -0.54 2.44
N PHE A 67 -13.50 -1.25 2.73
CA PHE A 67 -14.14 -2.16 1.80
C PHE A 67 -15.14 -1.49 0.84
N LYS A 68 -15.54 -0.24 1.08
CA LYS A 68 -16.37 0.53 0.14
C LYS A 68 -15.55 0.95 -1.07
N MET A 69 -15.45 0.06 -2.05
CA MET A 69 -14.82 0.31 -3.35
C MET A 69 -15.83 0.99 -4.29
N ARG A 70 -15.89 2.32 -4.29
CA ARG A 70 -16.59 3.06 -5.35
C ARG A 70 -15.98 4.43 -5.60
N GLU A 71 -14.86 4.40 -6.30
CA GLU A 71 -14.32 5.60 -6.91
C GLU A 71 -15.15 5.98 -8.14
N LYS A 72 -15.68 7.19 -8.15
CA LYS A 72 -16.60 7.66 -9.19
C LYS A 72 -15.88 8.51 -10.23
N GLU A 73 -14.80 9.18 -9.83
CA GLU A 73 -14.09 10.14 -10.67
C GLU A 73 -13.23 9.48 -11.76
N LYS A 74 -13.34 10.00 -13.00
CA LYS A 74 -12.63 9.46 -14.17
C LYS A 74 -11.09 9.50 -14.04
N PRO A 75 -10.46 10.59 -13.57
CA PRO A 75 -8.99 10.64 -13.41
C PRO A 75 -8.48 9.59 -12.40
N GLN A 76 -9.25 9.35 -11.33
CA GLN A 76 -8.88 8.38 -10.31
C GLN A 76 -9.00 6.93 -10.79
N LYS A 77 -9.92 6.64 -11.73
CA LYS A 77 -9.99 5.34 -12.40
C LYS A 77 -8.76 5.07 -13.27
N LEU A 78 -8.19 6.10 -13.92
CA LEU A 78 -6.95 5.94 -14.68
C LEU A 78 -5.78 5.59 -13.76
N VAL A 79 -5.65 6.30 -12.64
CA VAL A 79 -4.64 6.00 -11.61
C VAL A 79 -4.76 4.57 -11.10
N GLN A 80 -5.98 4.09 -10.83
CA GLN A 80 -6.23 2.71 -10.42
C GLN A 80 -5.87 1.68 -11.49
N LYS A 81 -6.19 1.95 -12.76
CA LYS A 81 -5.83 1.06 -13.87
C LYS A 81 -4.31 0.96 -14.05
N ILE A 82 -3.61 2.10 -14.04
CA ILE A 82 -2.15 2.14 -14.14
C ILE A 82 -1.52 1.44 -12.93
N GLY A 83 -2.00 1.73 -11.72
CA GLY A 83 -1.55 1.06 -10.50
C GLY A 83 -1.79 -0.45 -10.51
N ALA A 84 -2.93 -0.91 -11.04
CA ALA A 84 -3.21 -2.34 -11.22
C ALA A 84 -2.27 -2.99 -12.25
N LEU A 85 -1.94 -2.28 -13.33
CA LEU A 85 -0.96 -2.77 -14.32
C LEU A 85 0.44 -2.88 -13.72
N ILE A 86 0.89 -1.84 -12.98
CA ILE A 86 2.16 -1.87 -12.25
C ILE A 86 2.20 -3.06 -11.29
N PHE A 87 1.11 -3.28 -10.54
CA PHE A 87 1.00 -4.41 -9.62
C PHE A 87 1.10 -5.75 -10.36
N ILE A 88 0.30 -5.97 -11.40
CA ILE A 88 0.29 -7.24 -12.14
C ILE A 88 1.68 -7.52 -12.74
N VAL A 89 2.26 -6.55 -13.45
CA VAL A 89 3.57 -6.72 -14.08
C VAL A 89 4.67 -6.89 -13.03
N GLY A 90 4.66 -6.06 -11.98
CA GLY A 90 5.63 -6.08 -10.90
C GLY A 90 5.63 -7.38 -10.09
N PHE A 91 4.50 -8.08 -10.01
CA PHE A 91 4.40 -9.38 -9.34
C PHE A 91 4.61 -10.59 -10.27
N LEU A 92 4.37 -10.47 -11.57
CA LEU A 92 4.67 -11.53 -12.54
C LEU A 92 6.16 -11.60 -12.89
N LEU A 93 6.83 -10.44 -13.00
CA LEU A 93 8.23 -10.36 -13.40
C LEU A 93 9.20 -11.12 -12.47
N PRO A 94 9.09 -11.05 -11.14
CA PRO A 94 10.01 -11.79 -10.25
C PRO A 94 9.94 -13.29 -10.45
N GLY A 95 8.75 -13.84 -10.73
CA GLY A 95 8.62 -15.26 -11.07
C GLY A 95 9.31 -15.59 -12.40
N LEU A 96 9.11 -14.79 -13.45
CA LEU A 96 9.82 -14.98 -14.72
C LEU A 96 11.34 -14.85 -14.55
N ASP A 97 11.78 -13.86 -13.77
CA ASP A 97 13.17 -13.64 -13.44
C ASP A 97 13.77 -14.84 -12.69
N ARG A 98 13.05 -15.40 -11.72
CA ARG A 98 13.47 -16.65 -11.05
C ARG A 98 13.60 -17.82 -12.02
N ARG A 99 12.70 -17.94 -13.01
CA ARG A 99 12.72 -19.02 -14.00
C ARG A 99 13.87 -18.91 -14.99
N PHE A 100 14.16 -17.70 -15.46
CA PHE A 100 15.17 -17.45 -16.49
C PHE A 100 16.52 -17.02 -15.92
N GLY A 101 16.60 -16.70 -14.63
CA GLY A 101 17.81 -16.31 -13.93
C GLY A 101 18.37 -14.96 -14.38
N TRP A 102 17.54 -13.96 -14.65
CA TRP A 102 18.02 -12.65 -15.14
C TRP A 102 18.74 -11.84 -14.05
N SER A 103 18.34 -12.00 -12.79
CA SER A 103 18.91 -11.30 -11.64
C SER A 103 19.64 -12.24 -10.68
N GLN A 104 20.72 -11.74 -10.10
CA GLN A 104 21.38 -12.35 -8.94
C GLN A 104 21.37 -11.36 -7.78
N VAL A 105 20.29 -11.39 -6.99
CA VAL A 105 20.16 -10.59 -5.78
C VAL A 105 20.75 -11.37 -4.59
N PRO A 106 21.76 -10.82 -3.89
CA PRO A 106 22.30 -11.44 -2.68
C PRO A 106 21.22 -11.61 -1.60
N SER A 107 21.23 -12.75 -0.89
CA SER A 107 20.20 -13.06 0.12
C SER A 107 20.07 -11.99 1.21
N TRP A 108 21.18 -11.37 1.62
CA TRP A 108 21.15 -10.30 2.63
C TRP A 108 20.39 -9.05 2.14
N MET A 109 20.41 -8.75 0.83
CA MET A 109 19.64 -7.65 0.26
C MET A 109 18.15 -7.96 0.27
N SER A 110 17.76 -9.21 -0.03
CA SER A 110 16.37 -9.64 0.06
C SER A 110 15.86 -9.55 1.50
N LEU A 111 16.65 -10.02 2.49
CA LEU A 111 16.32 -9.90 3.91
C LEU A 111 16.20 -8.44 4.37
N ALA A 112 17.12 -7.57 3.94
CA ALA A 112 17.07 -6.15 4.25
C ALA A 112 15.83 -5.47 3.61
N ALA A 113 15.49 -5.85 2.38
CA ALA A 113 14.29 -5.35 1.71
C ALA A 113 13.00 -5.81 2.40
N ASP A 114 12.93 -7.06 2.86
CA ASP A 114 11.79 -7.53 3.69
C ASP A 114 11.68 -6.74 5.00
N ALA A 115 12.80 -6.38 5.63
CA ALA A 115 12.77 -5.50 6.80
C ALA A 115 12.19 -4.11 6.46
N VAL A 116 12.51 -3.54 5.30
CA VAL A 116 11.90 -2.29 4.81
C VAL A 116 10.40 -2.47 4.54
N VAL A 117 9.97 -3.60 4.00
CA VAL A 117 8.55 -3.94 3.81
C VAL A 117 7.81 -3.98 5.15
N LEU A 118 8.39 -4.63 6.16
CA LEU A 118 7.81 -4.69 7.51
C LEU A 118 7.72 -3.31 8.17
N LEU A 119 8.76 -2.49 8.06
CA LEU A 119 8.75 -1.11 8.55
C LEU A 119 7.69 -0.26 7.84
N SER A 120 7.49 -0.49 6.55
CA SER A 120 6.45 0.18 5.76
C SER A 120 5.06 -0.20 6.26
N TYR A 121 4.80 -1.48 6.53
CA TYR A 121 3.55 -1.93 7.14
C TYR A 121 3.33 -1.34 8.53
N PHE A 122 4.38 -1.25 9.33
CA PHE A 122 4.31 -0.62 10.65
C PHE A 122 3.91 0.85 10.56
N LEU A 123 4.53 1.62 9.65
CA LEU A 123 4.14 3.01 9.40
C LEU A 123 2.67 3.11 8.95
N ILE A 124 2.25 2.27 8.02
CA ILE A 124 0.86 2.22 7.54
C ILE A 124 -0.12 1.90 8.69
N PHE A 125 0.25 0.98 9.58
CA PHE A 125 -0.54 0.66 10.77
C PHE A 125 -0.69 1.87 11.71
N LEU A 126 0.40 2.59 11.99
CA LEU A 126 0.35 3.81 12.80
C LEU A 126 -0.58 4.86 12.17
N VAL A 127 -0.51 5.01 10.84
CA VAL A 127 -1.42 5.91 10.11
C VAL A 127 -2.87 5.49 10.24
N PHE A 128 -3.18 4.20 10.13
CA PHE A 128 -4.57 3.73 10.29
C PHE A 128 -5.09 3.92 11.71
N ARG A 129 -4.21 3.76 12.71
CA ARG A 129 -4.56 3.97 14.10
C ARG A 129 -4.82 5.45 14.41
N GLU A 130 -4.04 6.34 13.80
CA GLU A 130 -4.18 7.79 13.98
C GLU A 130 -5.35 8.37 13.16
N ASN A 131 -5.65 7.78 12.00
CA ASN A 131 -6.62 8.29 11.05
C ASN A 131 -7.72 7.26 10.71
N SER A 132 -8.78 7.31 11.51
CA SER A 132 -10.02 6.54 11.28
C SER A 132 -10.77 6.94 9.99
N PHE A 133 -10.48 8.12 9.42
CA PHE A 133 -11.04 8.58 8.15
C PHE A 133 -10.21 8.19 6.93
N ALA A 134 -9.07 7.49 7.11
CA ALA A 134 -8.21 7.10 5.99
C ALA A 134 -8.91 6.05 5.11
N GLY A 135 -9.75 6.51 4.19
CA GLY A 135 -10.43 5.72 3.16
C GLY A 135 -9.56 5.48 1.93
N ARG A 136 -10.04 4.64 1.00
CA ARG A 136 -9.36 4.39 -0.30
C ARG A 136 -9.78 5.38 -1.40
N THR A 137 -10.83 6.15 -1.18
CA THR A 137 -11.40 7.13 -2.11
C THR A 137 -11.07 8.54 -1.66
N ILE A 138 -10.75 9.43 -2.61
CA ILE A 138 -10.49 10.84 -2.31
C ILE A 138 -11.85 11.55 -2.17
N ARG A 139 -12.36 11.62 -0.94
CA ARG A 139 -13.58 12.37 -0.57
C ARG A 139 -13.48 12.84 0.88
N VAL A 140 -14.04 14.02 1.15
CA VAL A 140 -14.25 14.48 2.52
C VAL A 140 -15.53 13.85 3.07
N GLU A 141 -15.42 13.14 4.19
CA GLU A 141 -16.57 12.59 4.91
C GLU A 141 -17.23 13.66 5.80
N LYS A 142 -18.55 13.55 6.00
CA LYS A 142 -19.27 14.47 6.88
C LYS A 142 -18.72 14.37 8.31
N GLY A 143 -18.23 15.49 8.85
CA GLY A 143 -17.63 15.55 10.18
C GLY A 143 -16.16 15.13 10.23
N GLN A 144 -15.52 14.90 9.08
CA GLN A 144 -14.08 14.72 8.99
C GLN A 144 -13.36 15.99 9.47
N LYS A 145 -12.34 15.81 10.31
CA LYS A 145 -11.44 16.87 10.76
C LYS A 145 -10.05 16.61 10.21
N VAL A 146 -9.26 17.68 10.08
CA VAL A 146 -7.84 17.55 9.75
C VAL A 146 -7.12 16.84 10.89
N ILE A 147 -6.40 15.78 10.55
CA ILE A 147 -5.53 15.06 11.47
C ILE A 147 -4.12 15.58 11.27
N SER A 148 -3.55 16.11 12.35
CA SER A 148 -2.23 16.75 12.37
C SER A 148 -1.29 16.16 13.44
N THR A 149 -1.70 15.04 14.04
CA THR A 149 -0.98 14.32 15.11
C THR A 149 -0.31 13.05 14.58
N GLY A 150 0.59 12.48 15.37
CA GLY A 150 1.33 11.27 14.98
C GLY A 150 2.17 11.51 13.71
N PRO A 151 2.19 10.57 12.74
CA PRO A 151 2.94 10.72 11.50
C PRO A 151 2.56 11.97 10.68
N TYR A 152 1.31 12.44 10.80
CA TYR A 152 0.81 13.63 10.11
C TYR A 152 1.42 14.96 10.64
N SER A 153 2.06 14.94 11.82
CA SER A 153 2.75 16.12 12.33
C SER A 153 4.05 16.44 11.58
N VAL A 154 4.61 15.46 10.85
CA VAL A 154 5.90 15.58 10.15
C VAL A 154 5.72 15.69 8.64
N ILE A 155 4.83 14.88 8.06
CA ILE A 155 4.56 14.83 6.63
C ILE A 155 3.06 14.70 6.38
N ARG A 156 2.56 15.26 5.28
CA ARG A 156 1.12 15.27 5.01
C ARG A 156 0.55 13.92 4.55
N HIS A 157 1.38 13.09 3.91
CA HIS A 157 0.94 11.82 3.31
C HIS A 157 1.73 10.59 3.79
N PRO A 158 1.77 10.29 5.10
CA PRO A 158 2.59 9.22 5.66
C PRO A 158 2.23 7.81 5.16
N MET A 159 0.96 7.56 4.84
CA MET A 159 0.55 6.28 4.23
C MET A 159 1.18 6.09 2.85
N TYR A 160 1.22 7.13 2.02
CA TYR A 160 1.82 7.03 0.69
C TYR A 160 3.33 6.87 0.75
N LEU A 161 4.00 7.43 1.76
CA LEU A 161 5.40 7.13 2.02
C LEU A 161 5.59 5.63 2.32
N GLY A 162 4.77 5.06 3.21
CA GLY A 162 4.80 3.62 3.50
C GLY A 162 4.55 2.77 2.25
N VAL A 163 3.56 3.12 1.43
CA VAL A 163 3.29 2.41 0.15
C VAL A 163 4.48 2.51 -0.79
N LEU A 164 5.11 3.68 -0.90
CA LEU A 164 6.25 3.88 -1.78
C LEU A 164 7.46 3.04 -1.34
N LEU A 165 7.81 3.08 -0.06
CA LEU A 165 8.90 2.29 0.51
C LEU A 165 8.67 0.79 0.30
N MET A 166 7.45 0.33 0.57
CA MET A 166 7.05 -1.07 0.35
C MET A 166 7.25 -1.47 -1.11
N TYR A 167 6.70 -0.70 -2.05
CA TYR A 167 6.74 -1.00 -3.48
C TYR A 167 8.15 -0.96 -4.07
N LEU A 168 9.01 -0.05 -3.59
CA LEU A 168 10.40 0.00 -4.04
C LEU A 168 11.27 -1.12 -3.43
N ALA A 169 10.90 -1.64 -2.26
CA ALA A 169 11.58 -2.78 -1.63
C ALA A 169 11.13 -4.13 -2.21
N THR A 170 9.87 -4.27 -2.64
CA THR A 170 9.28 -5.51 -3.16
C THR A 170 10.15 -6.23 -4.21
N PRO A 171 10.69 -5.58 -5.26
CA PRO A 171 11.53 -6.24 -6.26
C PRO A 171 12.76 -6.92 -5.65
N VAL A 172 13.46 -6.21 -4.77
CA VAL A 172 14.70 -6.68 -4.13
C VAL A 172 14.39 -7.79 -3.12
N ALA A 173 13.29 -7.65 -2.37
CA ALA A 173 12.79 -8.69 -1.46
C ALA A 173 12.48 -9.99 -2.21
N LEU A 174 11.86 -9.88 -3.38
CA LEU A 174 11.59 -11.01 -4.27
C LEU A 174 12.82 -11.49 -5.06
N GLY A 175 13.98 -10.85 -4.91
CA GLY A 175 15.20 -11.25 -5.61
C GLY A 175 15.20 -10.96 -7.12
N SER A 176 14.52 -9.89 -7.53
CA SER A 176 14.41 -9.47 -8.93
C SER A 176 14.75 -8.00 -9.13
N TYR A 177 15.86 -7.70 -9.80
CA TYR A 177 16.20 -6.33 -10.20
C TYR A 177 15.33 -5.86 -11.38
N VAL A 178 14.91 -6.76 -12.27
CA VAL A 178 14.10 -6.36 -13.43
C VAL A 178 12.71 -5.87 -13.03
N ALA A 179 12.15 -6.41 -11.94
CA ALA A 179 10.88 -5.96 -11.40
C ALA A 179 10.95 -4.54 -10.81
N PHE A 180 12.16 -3.99 -10.60
CA PHE A 180 12.31 -2.61 -10.10
C PHE A 180 11.72 -1.56 -11.05
N TRP A 181 11.82 -1.78 -12.36
CA TRP A 181 11.35 -0.85 -13.38
C TRP A 181 9.84 -0.54 -13.32
N PRO A 182 8.92 -1.53 -13.32
CA PRO A 182 7.50 -1.21 -13.18
C PRO A 182 7.19 -0.57 -11.82
N PHE A 183 7.84 -0.99 -10.73
CA PHE A 183 7.58 -0.42 -9.41
C PHE A 183 8.07 1.04 -9.27
N LEU A 184 9.13 1.45 -9.99
CA LEU A 184 9.55 2.85 -10.07
C LEU A 184 8.44 3.77 -10.61
N LEU A 185 7.57 3.28 -11.50
CA LEU A 185 6.44 4.05 -12.03
C LEU A 185 5.40 4.41 -10.96
N THR A 186 5.49 3.81 -9.76
CA THR A 186 4.68 4.18 -8.59
C THR A 186 5.00 5.58 -8.10
N ILE A 187 6.22 6.08 -8.27
CA ILE A 187 6.64 7.42 -7.86
C ILE A 187 5.80 8.50 -8.55
N PRO A 188 5.82 8.63 -9.90
CA PRO A 188 5.02 9.65 -10.58
C PRO A 188 3.52 9.42 -10.41
N LEU A 189 3.08 8.15 -10.32
CA LEU A 189 1.67 7.82 -10.10
C LEU A 189 1.16 8.31 -8.74
N LEU A 190 1.93 8.09 -7.67
CA LEU A 190 1.61 8.59 -6.34
C LEU A 190 1.73 10.10 -6.27
N ALA A 191 2.72 10.70 -6.95
CA ALA A 191 2.86 12.14 -6.98
C ALA A 191 1.63 12.82 -7.59
N TYR A 192 1.14 12.30 -8.73
CA TYR A 192 -0.10 12.75 -9.35
C TYR A 192 -1.32 12.53 -8.45
N ARG A 193 -1.40 11.36 -7.80
CA ARG A 193 -2.49 11.04 -6.87
C ARG A 193 -2.55 12.01 -5.69
N ILE A 194 -1.40 12.33 -5.10
CA ILE A 194 -1.25 13.28 -3.99
C ILE A 194 -1.71 14.68 -4.42
N GLY A 195 -1.30 15.14 -5.61
CA GLY A 195 -1.73 16.44 -6.12
C GLY A 195 -3.26 16.55 -6.20
N ASN A 196 -3.91 15.56 -6.81
CA ASN A 196 -5.38 15.52 -6.89
C ASN A 196 -6.05 15.46 -5.52
N GLU A 197 -5.47 14.70 -4.58
CA GLU A 197 -5.99 14.60 -3.22
C GLU A 197 -5.90 15.92 -2.48
N GLU A 198 -4.76 16.61 -2.54
CA GLU A 198 -4.60 17.93 -1.93
C GLU A 198 -5.52 18.98 -2.54
N GLU A 199 -5.78 18.93 -3.85
CA GLU A 199 -6.75 19.83 -4.48
C GLU A 199 -8.17 19.65 -3.92
N VAL A 200 -8.59 18.40 -3.68
CA VAL A 200 -9.90 18.12 -3.06
C VAL A 200 -9.90 18.54 -1.60
N LEU A 201 -8.85 18.23 -0.84
CA LEU A 201 -8.75 18.59 0.58
C LEU A 201 -8.72 20.10 0.79
N LEU A 202 -8.02 20.86 -0.04
CA LEU A 202 -8.01 22.32 0.01
C LEU A 202 -9.39 22.93 -0.28
N ARG A 203 -10.20 22.29 -1.14
CA ARG A 203 -11.54 22.78 -1.49
C ARG A 203 -12.62 22.38 -0.50
N GLU A 204 -12.52 21.19 0.07
CA GLU A 204 -13.63 20.56 0.80
C GLU A 204 -13.36 20.36 2.31
N LEU A 205 -12.10 20.36 2.76
CA LEU A 205 -11.75 20.10 4.16
C LEU A 205 -11.34 21.39 4.87
N GLU A 206 -12.22 21.87 5.74
CA GLU A 206 -11.96 23.02 6.61
C GLU A 206 -10.71 22.79 7.49
N GLY A 207 -9.84 23.81 7.57
CA GLY A 207 -8.59 23.75 8.34
C GLY A 207 -7.39 23.15 7.60
N TYR A 208 -7.58 22.64 6.38
CA TYR A 208 -6.52 21.95 5.64
C TYR A 208 -5.44 22.90 5.13
N GLU A 209 -5.82 24.13 4.75
CA GLU A 209 -4.88 25.14 4.29
C GLU A 209 -3.90 25.55 5.41
N GLU A 210 -4.41 25.80 6.62
CA GLU A 210 -3.60 26.14 7.78
C GLU A 210 -2.69 24.98 8.19
N TYR A 211 -3.18 23.75 8.07
CA TYR A 211 -2.37 22.56 8.27
C TYR A 211 -1.25 22.43 7.24
N ALA A 212 -1.56 22.65 5.96
CA ALA A 212 -0.58 22.56 4.88
C ALA A 212 0.51 23.64 4.99
N ALA A 213 0.17 24.81 5.54
CA ALA A 213 1.13 25.87 5.84
C ALA A 213 2.11 25.47 6.97
N LYS A 214 1.64 24.70 7.97
CA LYS A 214 2.45 24.22 9.10
C LYS A 214 3.31 23.02 8.72
N VAL A 215 2.70 21.99 8.12
CA VAL A 215 3.39 20.75 7.71
C VAL A 215 3.74 20.86 6.24
N ARG A 216 4.94 21.34 5.94
CA ARG A 216 5.35 21.72 4.57
C ARG A 216 5.61 20.54 3.63
N TYR A 217 6.02 19.40 4.15
CA TYR A 217 6.44 18.24 3.36
C TYR A 217 5.27 17.30 3.07
N ARG A 218 5.16 16.83 1.83
CA ARG A 218 4.18 15.83 1.41
C ARG A 218 4.62 14.43 1.82
N LEU A 219 5.86 14.06 1.51
CA LEU A 219 6.38 12.71 1.69
C LEU A 219 7.75 12.67 2.34
N VAL A 220 8.71 13.45 1.84
CA VAL A 220 10.11 13.36 2.26
C VAL A 220 10.58 14.72 2.76
N PRO A 221 10.89 14.84 4.07
CA PRO A 221 11.43 16.06 4.63
C PRO A 221 12.65 16.56 3.85
N GLY A 222 12.61 17.84 3.47
CA GLY A 222 13.67 18.51 2.71
C GLY A 222 13.63 18.29 1.19
N ILE A 223 12.77 17.42 0.67
CA ILE A 223 12.64 17.16 -0.77
C ILE A 223 11.25 17.58 -1.28
N TRP A 224 10.19 17.00 -0.71
CA TRP A 224 8.83 17.20 -1.20
C TRP A 224 7.77 17.01 -0.13
#